data_AF-A0A5S5CIA6-F1
#
_entry.id   AF-A0A5S5CIA6-F1
#
_cell.length_a   1.000
_cell.length_b   1.000
_cell.length_c   1.000
_cell.angle_alpha   90.00
_cell.angle_beta   90.00
_cell.angle_gamma   90.00
#
_symmetry.space_group_name_H-M   'P 1'
#
loop_
_entity.id
_entity.type
_entity.pdbx_description
1 polymer ?
#
loop_
_entity_poly.entity_id
_entity_poly.type
_entity_poly.pdbx_seq_one_letter_code
_entity_poly.pdbx_strand_id
1 'polypeptide(L)'
;MQEHHADDERQFGQGNEYRISLNESLEVYPMDKMKVSYEAMLGLAAEMVLDKAVVEFRTKRLYQAIDKALASGDKDTFRRLTDELKTLHA
;
A
#
# COMPACT_ATOMS: atom_id res chain seq x y z
N MET A 1 -55.78 37.58 49.61
CA MET A 1 -54.74 37.31 48.59
C MET A 1 -54.07 36.00 48.97
N GLN A 2 -53.74 35.20 47.95
CA GLN A 2 -53.59 33.75 47.93
C GLN A 2 -52.71 33.08 49.00
N GLU A 3 -53.16 31.87 49.35
CA GLU A 3 -52.44 30.81 50.05
C GLU A 3 -51.53 29.99 49.11
N HIS A 4 -50.70 29.17 49.76
CA HIS A 4 -50.23 27.85 49.37
C HIS A 4 -48.82 27.67 48.78
N HIS A 5 -48.02 27.06 49.66
CA HIS A 5 -47.25 25.83 49.48
C HIS A 5 -46.12 25.75 48.47
N ALA A 6 -45.02 25.26 49.01
CA ALA A 6 -43.92 24.60 48.36
C ALA A 6 -44.37 23.70 47.21
N ASP A 7 -43.75 23.87 46.06
CA ASP A 7 -43.41 22.76 45.18
C ASP A 7 -42.01 23.01 44.59
N ASP A 8 -41.11 22.14 45.04
CA ASP A 8 -39.72 22.01 44.68
C ASP A 8 -39.64 21.28 43.32
N GLU A 9 -39.88 22.00 42.22
CA GLU A 9 -39.55 21.48 40.89
C GLU A 9 -38.09 21.79 40.59
N ARG A 10 -37.23 20.85 41.02
CA ARG A 10 -35.86 20.74 40.54
C ARG A 10 -35.87 20.78 39.02
N GLN A 11 -35.42 21.88 38.44
CA GLN A 11 -35.03 21.93 37.03
C GLN A 11 -33.85 20.99 36.86
N PHE A 12 -34.16 19.73 36.56
CA PHE A 12 -33.21 18.77 36.02
C PHE A 12 -32.51 19.44 34.85
N GLY A 13 -31.18 19.48 34.93
CA GLY A 13 -30.33 20.15 33.96
C GLY A 13 -30.78 19.80 32.56
N GLN A 14 -30.86 20.81 31.71
CA GLN A 14 -31.00 20.63 30.28
C GLN A 14 -29.86 19.71 29.85
N GLY A 15 -30.17 18.41 29.74
CA GLY A 15 -29.28 17.47 29.10
C GLY A 15 -29.04 18.03 27.72
N ASN A 16 -27.77 18.23 27.36
CA ASN A 16 -27.38 18.48 25.99
C ASN A 16 -27.80 17.27 25.17
N GLU A 17 -29.08 17.22 24.78
CA GLU A 17 -29.50 16.43 23.64
C GLU A 17 -28.88 17.12 22.44
N TYR A 18 -27.69 16.65 22.07
CA TYR A 18 -27.19 16.80 20.72
C TYR A 18 -28.22 16.14 19.80
N ARG A 19 -29.26 16.89 19.45
CA ARG A 19 -30.10 16.60 18.29
C ARG A 19 -29.14 16.67 17.12
N ILE A 20 -28.63 15.51 16.72
CA ILE A 20 -27.97 15.34 15.45
C ILE A 20 -29.03 15.72 14.42
N SER A 21 -29.00 16.99 13.97
CA SER A 21 -29.64 17.35 12.73
C SER A 21 -28.98 16.48 11.68
N LEU A 22 -29.67 15.41 11.26
CA LEU A 22 -29.38 14.71 10.03
C LEU A 22 -29.60 15.70 8.88
N ASN A 23 -28.64 16.60 8.70
CA ASN A 23 -28.43 17.24 7.42
C ASN A 23 -27.90 16.13 6.51
N GLU A 24 -28.83 15.50 5.80
CA GLU A 24 -28.59 14.50 4.77
C GLU A 24 -27.91 15.16 3.56
N SER A 25 -26.64 15.49 3.75
CA SER A 25 -25.64 15.66 2.70
C SER A 25 -24.34 15.10 3.26
N LEU A 26 -24.32 13.78 3.46
CA LEU A 26 -23.08 13.03 3.41
C LEU A 26 -22.57 13.15 1.97
N GLU A 27 -21.94 14.27 1.65
CA GLU A 27 -21.05 14.31 0.50
C GLU A 27 -20.05 13.18 0.71
N VAL A 28 -20.11 12.20 -0.19
CA VAL A 28 -19.20 11.06 -0.28
C VAL A 28 -17.78 11.60 -0.10
N TYR A 29 -17.25 11.47 1.11
CA TYR A 29 -15.94 12.00 1.47
C TYR A 29 -14.90 11.41 0.51
N PRO A 30 -13.82 12.15 0.16
CA PRO A 30 -12.76 11.74 -0.78
C PRO A 30 -11.98 10.46 -0.39
N MET A 31 -12.45 9.71 0.60
CA MET A 31 -11.97 8.40 1.05
C MET A 31 -11.85 7.38 -0.08
N ASP A 32 -12.81 7.32 -1.00
CA ASP A 32 -12.71 6.39 -2.15
C ASP A 32 -11.57 6.79 -3.09
N LYS A 33 -11.36 8.10 -3.31
CA LYS A 33 -10.24 8.60 -4.11
C LYS A 33 -8.89 8.33 -3.44
N MET A 34 -8.82 8.49 -2.12
CA MET A 34 -7.63 8.15 -1.33
C MET A 34 -7.33 6.65 -1.38
N LYS A 35 -8.35 5.79 -1.24
CA LYS A 35 -8.19 4.33 -1.33
C LYS A 35 -7.66 3.88 -2.69
N VAL A 36 -8.23 4.40 -3.78
CA VAL A 36 -7.75 4.12 -5.15
C VAL A 36 -6.30 4.59 -5.33
N SER A 37 -5.95 5.77 -4.79
CA SER A 37 -4.55 6.25 -4.87
C SER A 37 -3.58 5.38 -4.06
N TYR A 38 -4.01 4.84 -2.92
CA TYR A 38 -3.20 3.97 -2.07
C TYR A 38 -2.98 2.60 -2.71
N GLU A 39 -4.03 1.99 -3.27
CA GLU A 39 -3.93 0.73 -4.02
C GLU A 39 -2.99 0.86 -5.22
N ALA A 40 -3.06 1.99 -5.94
CA ALA A 40 -2.14 2.29 -7.04
C ALA A 40 -0.67 2.42 -6.57
N MET A 41 -0.43 3.10 -5.44
CA MET A 41 0.92 3.19 -4.86
C MET A 41 1.46 1.84 -4.41
N LEU A 42 0.61 0.98 -3.82
CA LEU A 42 1.00 -0.39 -3.46
C LEU A 42 1.32 -1.24 -4.69
N GLY A 43 0.52 -1.11 -5.76
CA GLY A 43 0.77 -1.76 -7.05
C GLY A 43 2.14 -1.37 -7.61
N LEU A 44 2.42 -0.07 -7.69
CA LEU A 44 3.72 0.43 -8.14
C LEU A 44 4.88 -0.07 -7.27
N ALA A 45 4.72 -0.07 -5.94
CA ALA A 45 5.76 -0.58 -5.04
C ALA A 45 6.00 -2.09 -5.26
N ALA A 46 4.94 -2.87 -5.49
CA ALA A 46 5.06 -4.29 -5.80
C ALA A 46 5.79 -4.53 -7.13
N GLU A 47 5.48 -3.75 -8.17
CA GLU A 47 6.17 -3.80 -9.47
C GLU A 47 7.66 -3.48 -9.32
N MET A 48 8.02 -2.42 -8.59
CA MET A 48 9.43 -2.06 -8.35
C MET A 48 10.21 -3.17 -7.63
N VAL A 49 9.58 -3.82 -6.64
CA VAL A 49 10.19 -4.95 -5.92
C VAL A 49 10.34 -6.16 -6.83
N LEU A 50 9.32 -6.46 -7.63
CA LEU A 50 9.33 -7.59 -8.56
C LEU A 50 10.41 -7.42 -9.64
N ASP A 51 10.48 -6.26 -10.27
CA ASP A 51 11.48 -5.96 -11.30
C ASP A 51 12.89 -6.18 -10.77
N LYS A 52 13.18 -5.65 -9.59
CA LYS A 52 14.48 -5.84 -8.92
C LYS A 52 14.75 -7.32 -8.63
N ALA A 53 13.78 -8.03 -8.06
CA ALA A 53 13.93 -9.44 -7.72
C ALA A 53 14.18 -10.32 -8.95
N VAL A 54 13.50 -10.05 -10.07
CA VAL A 54 13.67 -10.77 -11.33
C VAL A 54 15.08 -10.57 -11.90
N VAL A 55 15.56 -9.32 -11.95
CA VAL A 55 16.91 -9.02 -12.44
C VAL A 55 17.95 -9.71 -11.56
N GLU A 56 17.87 -9.56 -10.24
CA GLU A 56 18.82 -10.18 -9.31
C GLU A 56 18.86 -11.71 -9.44
N PHE A 57 17.70 -12.35 -9.58
CA PHE A 57 17.60 -13.79 -9.75
C PHE A 57 18.26 -14.26 -11.05
N ARG A 58 17.96 -13.60 -12.17
CA ARG A 58 18.54 -13.94 -13.48
C ARG A 58 20.05 -13.74 -13.48
N THR A 59 20.53 -12.62 -12.95
CA THR A 59 21.96 -12.33 -12.81
C THR A 59 22.67 -13.40 -11.99
N LYS A 60 22.14 -13.79 -10.82
CA LYS A 60 22.72 -14.87 -9.98
C LYS A 60 22.79 -16.20 -10.73
N ARG A 61 21.75 -16.56 -11.48
CA ARG A 61 21.74 -17.81 -12.27
C ARG A 61 22.75 -17.79 -13.42
N LEU A 62 22.91 -16.65 -14.09
CA LEU A 62 23.90 -16.50 -15.15
C LEU A 62 25.32 -16.65 -14.60
N TYR A 63 25.65 -15.98 -13.48
CA TYR A 63 26.96 -16.16 -12.85
C TYR A 63 27.23 -17.63 -12.49
N GLN A 64 26.27 -18.32 -11.87
CA GLN A 64 26.42 -19.74 -11.54
C GLN A 64 26.63 -20.62 -12.79
N ALA A 65 25.98 -20.30 -13.90
CA ALA A 65 26.13 -21.05 -15.15
C ALA A 65 27.47 -20.74 -15.84
N ILE A 66 27.92 -19.48 -15.79
CA ILE A 66 29.23 -19.03 -16.28
C ILE A 66 30.34 -19.75 -15.50
N ASP A 67 30.26 -19.80 -14.18
CA ASP A 67 31.24 -20.47 -13.33
C ASP A 67 31.35 -21.96 -13.68
N LYS A 68 30.21 -22.62 -13.93
CA LYS A 68 30.17 -24.02 -14.40
C LYS A 68 30.84 -24.19 -15.75
N ALA A 69 30.56 -23.30 -16.71
CA ALA A 69 31.17 -23.33 -18.03
C ALA A 69 32.69 -23.12 -17.97
N LEU A 70 33.16 -22.22 -17.09
CA LEU A 70 34.59 -22.03 -16.83
C LEU A 70 35.23 -23.28 -16.23
N ALA A 71 34.59 -23.90 -15.24
CA ALA A 71 35.09 -25.12 -14.60
C ALA A 71 35.17 -26.30 -15.58
N SER A 72 34.26 -26.39 -16.56
CA SER A 72 34.29 -27.42 -17.60
C SER A 72 35.14 -27.05 -18.82
N GLY A 73 35.69 -25.84 -18.89
CA GLY A 73 36.43 -25.34 -20.05
C GLY A 73 35.57 -25.08 -21.30
N ASP A 74 34.24 -24.96 -21.14
CA ASP A 74 33.29 -24.73 -22.23
C ASP A 74 33.25 -23.25 -22.62
N LYS A 75 34.08 -22.91 -23.62
CA LYS A 75 34.24 -21.53 -24.11
C LYS A 75 33.01 -21.00 -24.83
N ASP A 76 32.26 -21.85 -25.53
CA ASP A 76 31.09 -21.43 -26.32
C ASP A 76 29.94 -21.07 -25.38
N THR A 77 29.67 -21.92 -24.39
CA THR A 77 28.66 -21.63 -23.36
C THR A 77 29.06 -20.43 -22.52
N PHE A 78 30.34 -20.31 -22.12
CA PHE A 78 30.83 -19.12 -21.41
C PHE A 78 30.55 -17.82 -22.19
N ARG A 79 30.89 -17.80 -23.48
CA ARG A 79 30.70 -16.61 -24.32
C ARG A 79 29.22 -16.25 -24.44
N ARG A 80 28.37 -17.23 -24.76
CA ARG A 80 26.92 -17.04 -24.89
C ARG A 80 26.30 -16.48 -23.61
N LEU A 81 26.61 -17.07 -22.46
CA LEU A 81 26.06 -16.63 -21.17
C LEU A 81 26.58 -15.26 -20.75
N THR A 82 27.84 -14.95 -21.07
CA THR A 82 28.41 -13.62 -20.79
C THR A 82 27.77 -12.54 -21.66
N ASP A 83 27.47 -12.84 -22.92
CA ASP A 83 26.76 -11.90 -23.79
C ASP A 83 25.30 -11.72 -23.34
N GLU A 84 24.62 -12.80 -22.90
CA GLU A 84 23.31 -12.70 -22.25
C GLU A 84 23.34 -11.83 -20.99
N LEU A 85 24.37 -11.98 -20.15
CA LEU A 85 24.55 -11.15 -18.95
C LEU A 85 24.73 -9.66 -19.29
N LYS A 86 25.44 -9.33 -20.37
CA LYS A 86 25.59 -7.92 -20.82
C LYS A 86 24.26 -7.33 -21.24
N THR A 87 23.40 -8.10 -21.91
CA THR A 87 22.08 -7.60 -22.34
C THR A 87 21.12 -7.35 -21.18
N LEU A 88 21.33 -7.99 -20.02
CA LEU A 88 20.55 -7.73 -18.80
C LEU A 88 20.91 -6.40 -18.11
N HIS A 89 22.05 -5.81 -18.47
CA HIS A 89 22.56 -4.56 -17.89
C HIS A 89 22.72 -3.43 -18.93
N ALA A 90 22.27 -3.65 -20.18
CA ALA A 90 22.29 -2.67 -21.27
C ALA A 90 21.01 -1.83 -21.28
#